data_AF-A0A3C1M066-F1
#
_entry.id   AF-A0A3C1M066-F1
#
_cell.length_a   1.000
_cell.length_b   1.000
_cell.length_c   1.000
_cell.angle_alpha   90.00
_cell.angle_beta   90.00
_cell.angle_gamma   90.00
#
_symmetry.space_group_name_H-M   'P 1'
#
loop_
_entity.id
_entity.type
_entity.pdbx_description
1 polymer ?
#
loop_
_entity_poly.entity_id
_entity_poly.type
_entity_poly.pdbx_seq_one_letter_code
_entity_poly.pdbx_strand_id
1 'polypeptide(L)'
;DSFCGNPVHMLEVDGQFDRLDQVIYIENHLSNLDTKHYGELTELLLKHREYPGSNNGTGLFQVMVGLKMRATYERLTHNTPQLAALAMS
;
A
#
# COMPACT_ATOMS: atom_id res chain seq x y z
N ASP A 1 -8.61 12.89 -11.74
CA ASP A 1 -7.71 13.95 -12.18
C ASP A 1 -6.95 13.49 -13.43
N SER A 2 -6.19 14.37 -14.10
CA SER A 2 -5.28 13.99 -15.18
C SER A 2 -3.85 14.44 -14.86
N PHE A 3 -2.91 13.50 -14.89
CA PHE A 3 -1.48 13.78 -14.73
C PHE A 3 -0.73 13.39 -16.00
N CYS A 4 -0.03 14.35 -16.60
CA CYS A 4 0.66 14.18 -17.88
C CYS A 4 -0.24 13.59 -18.98
N GLY A 5 -1.52 14.01 -19.03
CA GLY A 5 -2.50 13.55 -20.03
C GLY A 5 -3.13 12.18 -19.74
N ASN A 6 -2.74 11.50 -18.66
CA ASN A 6 -3.29 10.20 -18.28
C ASN A 6 -4.32 10.36 -17.15
N PRO A 7 -5.44 9.62 -17.16
CA PRO A 7 -6.40 9.63 -16.07
C PRO A 7 -5.79 9.01 -14.81
N VAL A 8 -5.93 9.69 -13.68
CA VAL A 8 -5.43 9.22 -12.38
C VAL A 8 -6.48 9.36 -11.29
N HIS A 9 -6.37 8.49 -10.29
CA HIS A 9 -7.05 8.62 -9.01
C HIS A 9 -6.07 9.27 -8.03
N MET A 10 -6.43 10.46 -7.54
CA MET A 10 -5.64 11.20 -6.57
C MET A 10 -6.20 10.96 -5.17
N LEU A 11 -5.33 10.57 -4.25
CA LEU A 11 -5.62 10.48 -2.82
C LEU A 11 -4.65 11.42 -2.12
N GLU A 12 -5.19 12.32 -1.30
CA GLU A 12 -4.43 13.34 -0.59
C GLU A 12 -4.69 13.21 0.92
N VAL A 13 -3.65 13.41 1.71
CA VAL A 13 -3.73 13.47 3.18
C VAL A 13 -3.00 14.74 3.60
N ASP A 14 -3.74 15.66 4.21
CA ASP A 14 -3.20 16.88 4.81
C ASP A 14 -3.11 16.73 6.34
N GLY A 15 -2.13 17.40 6.95
CA GLY A 15 -1.88 17.37 8.39
C GLY A 15 -1.05 16.16 8.88
N GLN A 16 -1.14 15.92 10.18
CA GLN A 16 -0.43 14.84 10.87
C GLN A 16 -1.41 14.00 11.71
N PHE A 17 -1.06 12.74 11.93
CA PHE A 17 -1.75 11.84 12.84
C PHE A 17 -1.23 12.06 14.26
N ASP A 18 -2.06 12.63 15.13
CA ASP A 18 -1.73 12.77 16.56
C ASP A 18 -1.46 11.43 17.24
N ARG A 19 -2.16 10.39 16.76
CA ARG A 19 -2.10 9.02 17.27
C ARG A 19 -2.03 8.03 16.13
N LEU A 20 -0.83 7.49 15.86
CA LEU A 20 -0.62 6.50 14.79
C LEU A 20 -1.50 5.25 14.96
N ASP A 21 -1.82 4.86 16.19
CA ASP A 21 -2.71 3.74 16.46
C ASP A 21 -4.17 4.00 16.01
N GLN A 22 -4.55 5.27 15.83
CA GLN A 22 -5.85 5.65 15.29
C GLN A 22 -5.89 5.63 13.75
N VAL A 23 -4.76 5.44 13.07
CA VAL A 23 -4.72 5.28 11.60
C VAL A 23 -5.56 4.09 11.15
N ILE A 24 -5.81 3.12 12.04
CA ILE A 24 -6.72 2.00 11.79
C ILE A 24 -8.14 2.44 11.42
N TYR A 25 -8.60 3.60 11.91
CA TYR A 25 -9.89 4.16 11.53
C TYR A 25 -9.89 4.62 10.06
N ILE A 26 -8.78 5.22 9.61
CA ILE A 26 -8.60 5.64 8.22
C ILE A 26 -8.47 4.41 7.31
N GLU A 27 -7.70 3.42 7.74
CA GLU A 27 -7.54 2.14 7.03
C GLU A 27 -8.90 1.50 6.70
N ASN A 28 -9.85 1.53 7.65
CA ASN A 28 -11.19 0.98 7.47
C ASN A 28 -12.04 1.69 6.41
N HIS A 29 -11.76 2.96 6.12
CA HIS A 29 -12.49 3.73 5.13
C HIS A 29 -11.79 3.70 3.76
N LEU A 30 -10.55 3.22 3.69
CA LEU A 30 -9.82 3.08 2.45
C LEU A 30 -10.06 1.69 1.83
N SER A 31 -10.46 1.69 0.57
CA SER A 31 -10.67 0.47 -0.21
C SER A 31 -9.43 0.14 -1.04
N ASN A 32 -9.30 -1.12 -1.46
CA ASN A 32 -8.23 -1.60 -2.36
C ASN A 32 -6.82 -1.34 -1.81
N LEU A 33 -6.56 -1.59 -0.53
CA LEU A 33 -5.22 -1.42 0.05
C LEU A 33 -4.26 -2.59 -0.22
N ASP A 34 -4.76 -3.72 -0.73
CA ASP A 34 -4.02 -4.98 -0.88
C ASP A 34 -3.37 -5.48 0.43
N THR A 35 -4.04 -5.19 1.55
CA THR A 35 -3.70 -5.77 2.84
C THR A 35 -4.11 -7.24 2.89
N LYS A 36 -3.33 -8.07 3.58
CA LYS A 36 -3.59 -9.51 3.80
C LYS A 36 -4.49 -9.76 5.00
N HIS A 37 -4.49 -8.83 5.94
CA HIS A 37 -5.37 -8.85 7.10
C HIS A 37 -5.73 -7.43 7.52
N TYR A 38 -6.80 -7.32 8.31
CA TYR A 38 -7.22 -6.08 8.93
C TYR A 38 -6.10 -5.48 9.80
N GLY A 39 -5.85 -4.18 9.68
CA GLY A 39 -4.87 -3.46 10.49
C GLY A 39 -3.42 -3.59 10.00
N GLU A 40 -3.16 -4.29 8.89
CA GLU A 40 -1.79 -4.51 8.40
C GLU A 40 -1.08 -3.18 8.07
N LEU A 41 -1.78 -2.23 7.45
CA LEU A 41 -1.19 -0.93 7.12
C LEU A 41 -0.79 -0.18 8.40
N THR A 42 -1.67 -0.18 9.40
CA THR A 42 -1.41 0.46 10.70
C THR A 42 -0.24 -0.22 11.42
N GLU A 43 -0.19 -1.56 11.42
CA GLU A 43 0.92 -2.34 11.99
C GLU A 43 2.27 -1.97 11.35
N LEU A 44 2.31 -1.88 10.02
CA LEU A 44 3.53 -1.54 9.28
C LEU A 44 4.00 -0.11 9.57
N LEU A 45 3.08 0.86 9.74
CA LEU A 45 3.43 2.21 10.17
C LEU A 45 4.00 2.26 11.58
N LEU A 46 3.41 1.50 12.52
CA LEU A 46 3.83 1.47 13.91
C LEU A 46 5.23 0.85 14.09
N LYS A 47 5.62 -0.09 13.22
CA LYS A 47 6.92 -0.76 13.25
C LYS A 47 8.12 0.21 13.13
N HIS A 48 7.93 1.32 12.44
CA HIS A 48 8.96 2.33 12.19
C HIS A 48 8.46 3.74 12.53
N ARG A 49 7.77 3.88 13.66
CA ARG A 49 7.18 5.15 14.11
C ARG A 49 8.21 6.29 14.26
N GLU A 50 9.48 5.95 14.43
CA GLU A 50 10.61 6.85 14.56
C GLU A 50 11.10 7.45 13.23
N TYR A 51 10.66 6.90 12.09
CA TYR A 51 11.08 7.43 10.79
C TYR A 51 10.43 8.79 10.50
N PRO A 52 11.15 9.72 9.84
CA PRO A 52 10.57 10.96 9.38
C PRO A 52 9.36 10.70 8.47
N GLY A 53 8.21 11.31 8.80
CA GLY A 53 6.98 11.16 8.02
C GLY A 53 6.08 9.99 8.44
N SER A 54 6.48 9.17 9.42
CA SER A 54 5.65 8.05 9.91
C SER A 54 4.31 8.49 10.50
N ASN A 55 4.20 9.75 10.94
CA ASN A 55 2.99 10.32 11.51
C ASN A 55 2.18 11.18 10.51
N ASN A 56 2.39 11.08 9.20
CA ASN A 56 1.61 11.84 8.21
C ASN A 56 1.42 11.08 6.89
N GLY A 57 0.85 11.76 5.88
CA GLY A 57 0.60 11.19 4.56
C GLY A 57 1.83 10.57 3.89
N THR A 58 3.05 11.03 4.21
CA THR A 58 4.29 10.49 3.65
C THR A 58 4.48 9.02 4.00
N GLY A 59 4.50 8.68 5.30
CA GLY A 59 4.65 7.30 5.75
C GLY A 59 3.48 6.45 5.30
N LEU A 60 2.25 6.99 5.39
CA LEU A 60 1.04 6.29 4.95
C LEU A 60 1.16 5.84 3.49
N PHE A 61 1.47 6.77 2.58
CA PHE A 61 1.54 6.46 1.15
C PHE A 61 2.74 5.58 0.80
N GLN A 62 3.86 5.71 1.51
CA GLN A 62 5.00 4.79 1.33
C GLN A 62 4.61 3.34 1.65
N VAL A 63 3.91 3.10 2.76
CA VAL A 63 3.41 1.77 3.12
C VAL A 63 2.40 1.27 2.07
N MET A 64 1.44 2.12 1.66
CA MET A 64 0.46 1.76 0.62
C MET A 64 1.14 1.38 -0.70
N VAL A 65 2.15 2.11 -1.14
CA VAL A 65 2.94 1.78 -2.34
C VAL A 65 3.65 0.43 -2.16
N GLY A 66 4.25 0.17 -1.00
CA GLY A 66 4.87 -1.12 -0.69
C GLY A 66 3.89 -2.29 -0.78
N LEU A 67 2.66 -2.13 -0.27
CA LEU A 67 1.59 -3.13 -0.37
C LEU A 67 1.18 -3.39 -1.82
N LYS A 68 1.05 -2.33 -2.64
CA LYS A 68 0.75 -2.43 -4.08
C LYS A 68 1.87 -3.12 -4.86
N MET A 69 3.12 -2.84 -4.51
CA MET A 69 4.30 -3.53 -5.07
C MET A 69 4.26 -5.02 -4.74
N ARG A 70 4.00 -5.39 -3.48
CA ARG A 70 3.85 -6.79 -3.06
C ARG A 70 2.75 -7.49 -3.86
N ALA A 71 1.55 -6.91 -3.92
CA ALA A 71 0.41 -7.49 -4.63
C ALA A 71 0.70 -7.67 -6.13
N THR A 72 1.38 -6.71 -6.74
CA THR A 72 1.80 -6.78 -8.14
C THR A 72 2.84 -7.87 -8.36
N TYR A 73 3.86 -7.94 -7.49
CA TYR A 73 4.89 -8.97 -7.55
C TYR A 73 4.30 -10.37 -7.41
N GLU A 74 3.46 -10.60 -6.40
CA GLU A 74 2.75 -11.86 -6.22
C GLU A 74 1.94 -12.22 -7.46
N ARG A 75 1.15 -11.30 -8.01
CA ARG A 75 0.35 -11.54 -9.23
C ARG A 75 1.21 -11.92 -10.44
N LEU A 76 2.33 -11.23 -10.66
CA LEU A 76 3.21 -11.49 -11.81
C LEU A 76 3.95 -12.82 -11.66
N THR A 77 4.38 -13.15 -10.44
CA THR A 77 5.16 -14.36 -10.17
C THR A 77 4.30 -15.61 -10.02
N HIS A 78 3.03 -15.48 -9.64
CA HIS A 78 2.10 -16.62 -9.53
C HIS A 78 1.93 -17.39 -10.85
N ASN A 79 2.05 -16.69 -11.98
CA ASN A 79 1.92 -17.28 -13.33
C ASN A 79 3.25 -17.80 -13.90
N THR A 80 4.37 -17.52 -13.23
CA THR A 80 5.71 -17.93 -13.71
C THR A 80 5.90 -19.46 -13.73
N PRO A 81 5.44 -20.23 -12.72
CA PRO A 81 5.56 -21.70 -12.74
C PRO A 81 4.78 -22.35 -13.90
N GLN A 82 3.60 -21.81 -14.24
CA GLN A 82 2.75 -22.35 -15.30
C GLN A 82 3.33 -22.08 -16.69
N LEU A 83 3.88 -20.88 -16.92
CA LEU A 83 4.57 -20.55 -18.16
C LEU A 83 5.86 -21.35 -18.34
N ALA A 84 6.62 -21.58 -17.25
CA ALA A 84 7.80 -22.44 -17.29
C ALA A 84 7.45 -23.90 -17.63
N ALA A 85 6.33 -24.43 -17.12
CA ALA A 85 5.86 -25.77 -17.43
C ALA A 85 5.45 -25.92 -18.91
N LEU A 86 4.78 -24.92 -19.49
CA LEU A 86 4.41 -24.87 -20.91
C LEU A 86 5.61 -24.76 -21.86
N ALA A 87 6.70 -24.14 -21.43
CA ALA A 87 7.91 -24.01 -22.25
C ALA A 87 8.77 -25.28 -22.29
N MET A 88 8.53 -26.24 -21.38
CA MET A 88 9.25 -27.51 -21.30
C MET A 88 8.46 -28.73 -21.84
N SER A 89 7.25 -28.50 -22.37
CA SER A 89 6.40 -29.50 -23.04
C SER A 89 6.41 -29.31 -24.55
#